data_AF-A0A259K0I7-F1
#
_entry.id   AF-A0A259K0I7-F1
#
_cell.length_a   1.000
_cell.length_b   1.000
_cell.length_c   1.000
_cell.angle_alpha   90.00
_cell.angle_beta   90.00
_cell.angle_gamma   90.00
#
_symmetry.space_group_name_H-M   'P 1'
#
loop_
_entity.id
_entity.type
_entity.pdbx_description
1 polymer ?
#
loop_
_entity_poly.entity_id
_entity_poly.type
_entity_poly.pdbx_seq_one_letter_code
_entity_poly.pdbx_strand_id
1 'polypeptide(L)' 'MRPDILNPLFAETETLDGVGPKLRKPLDKLGLTRVRDLAYHLPERFVSRRPVASLDDVAEGEQVVIALT' A
#
# COMPACT_ATOMS: atom_id res chain seq x y z
N MET A 1 6.70 -21.64 21.81
CA MET A 1 7.60 -21.29 20.69
C MET A 1 6.78 -20.66 19.57
N ARG A 2 7.37 -19.77 18.77
CA ARG A 2 6.74 -19.20 17.57
C ARG A 2 6.81 -20.22 16.42
N PRO A 3 5.74 -20.45 15.64
CA PRO A 3 5.79 -21.29 14.45
C PRO A 3 6.79 -20.78 13.39
N ASP A 4 7.54 -21.68 12.75
CA ASP A 4 8.60 -21.31 11.79
C ASP A 4 8.07 -20.61 10.54
N ILE A 5 6.83 -20.91 10.15
CA ILE A 5 6.14 -20.23 9.04
C ILE A 5 6.04 -18.70 9.24
N LEU A 6 6.14 -18.22 10.48
CA LEU A 6 6.08 -16.80 10.79
C LEU A 6 7.44 -16.10 10.77
N ASN A 7 8.56 -16.83 10.65
CA ASN A 7 9.89 -16.23 10.67
C ASN A 7 10.10 -15.13 9.59
N PRO A 8 9.55 -15.24 8.36
CA PRO A 8 9.67 -14.19 7.35
C PRO A 8 9.11 -12.82 7.79
N LEU A 9 8.10 -12.79 8.67
CA LEU A 9 7.51 -11.53 9.17
C LEU A 9 8.50 -10.68 9.99
N PHE A 10 9.61 -11.28 10.43
CA PHE A 10 10.59 -10.64 11.29
C PHE A 10 11.91 -10.35 10.57
N ALA A 11 11.98 -10.61 9.26
CA ALA A 11 13.08 -10.17 8.41
C ALA A 11 13.09 -8.64 8.28
N GLU A 12 14.26 -8.09 8.01
CA GLU A 12 14.45 -6.65 7.79
C GLU A 12 13.77 -6.20 6.51
N THR A 13 13.15 -5.02 6.53
CA THR A 13 12.40 -4.48 5.39
C THR A 13 13.27 -4.33 4.13
N GLU A 14 14.57 -4.09 4.28
CA GLU A 14 15.53 -3.97 3.17
C GLU A 14 15.77 -5.27 2.39
N THR A 15 15.37 -6.42 2.93
CA THR A 15 15.48 -7.69 2.19
C THR A 15 14.39 -7.84 1.12
N LEU A 16 13.39 -6.95 1.12
CA LEU A 16 12.32 -6.95 0.11
C LEU A 16 12.84 -6.39 -1.22
N ASP A 17 12.46 -7.05 -2.31
CA ASP A 17 12.73 -6.53 -3.64
C ASP A 17 12.07 -5.14 -3.83
N GLY A 18 12.80 -4.24 -4.47
CA GLY A 18 12.43 -2.83 -4.62
C GLY A 18 12.75 -1.92 -3.42
N VAL A 19 13.15 -2.45 -2.25
CA VAL A 19 13.55 -1.62 -1.09
C VAL A 19 15.05 -1.30 -1.14
N GLY A 20 15.40 -0.29 -1.93
CA GLY A 20 16.77 0.21 -2.03
C GLY A 20 17.14 1.29 -1.00
N PRO A 21 18.38 1.83 -1.06
CA PRO A 21 18.88 2.85 -0.13
C PRO A 21 18.01 4.11 -0.03
N LYS A 22 17.30 4.46 -1.12
CA LYS A 22 16.38 5.61 -1.15
C LYS A 22 15.14 5.40 -0.29
N LEU A 23 14.65 4.16 -0.17
CA LEU A 23 13.46 3.81 0.61
C LEU A 23 13.80 3.48 2.08
N ARG A 24 15.04 3.09 2.38
CA ARG A 24 15.49 2.81 3.74
C ARG A 24 15.20 3.95 4.72
N LYS A 25 15.73 5.15 4.43
CA LYS A 25 15.61 6.32 5.31
C LYS A 25 14.16 6.73 5.62
N PRO A 26 13.22 6.82 4.66
CA PRO A 26 11.82 7.12 4.99
C PRO A 26 11.13 5.99 5.76
N LEU A 27 11.44 4.72 5.48
CA LEU A 27 10.87 3.58 6.23
C LEU A 27 11.36 3.57 7.68
N ASP A 28 12.65 3.84 7.91
CA ASP A 28 13.22 3.97 9.26
C ASP A 28 12.54 5.09 10.06
N LYS A 29 12.29 6.24 9.42
CA LYS A 29 11.58 7.36 10.06
C LYS A 29 10.16 7.01 10.48
N LEU A 30 9.53 6.05 9.79
CA LEU A 30 8.20 5.54 10.10
C LEU A 30 8.24 4.35 11.08
N GLY A 31 9.43 3.91 11.50
CA GLY A 31 9.61 2.72 12.34
C GLY A 31 9.34 1.39 11.63
N LEU A 32 9.35 1.38 10.29
CA LEU A 32 9.00 0.24 9.44
C LEU A 32 10.22 -0.63 9.14
N THR A 33 10.79 -1.21 10.18
CA THR A 33 12.08 -1.93 10.11
C THR A 33 11.94 -3.39 9.73
N ARG A 34 10.78 -4.00 9.98
CA ARG A 34 10.50 -5.41 9.65
C ARG A 34 9.31 -5.55 8.73
N VAL A 35 9.26 -6.68 8.02
CA VAL A 35 8.15 -7.03 7.10
C VAL A 35 6.78 -6.94 7.78
N ARG A 36 6.65 -7.38 9.03
CA ARG A 36 5.37 -7.25 9.78
C ARG A 36 4.96 -5.79 9.97
N ASP A 37 5.92 -4.89 10.14
CA ASP A 37 5.62 -3.49 10.45
C ASP A 37 4.93 -2.88 9.22
N LEU A 38 5.35 -3.25 8.00
CA LEU A 38 4.67 -2.91 6.75
C LEU A 38 3.26 -3.52 6.66
N ALA A 39 3.13 -4.81 6.98
CA ALA A 39 1.85 -5.51 6.91
C ALA A 39 0.78 -4.90 7.83
N TYR A 40 1.20 -4.32 8.95
CA TYR A 40 0.34 -3.64 9.91
C TYR A 40 0.40 -2.11 9.82
N HIS A 41 1.13 -1.56 8.84
CA HIS A 41 1.09 -0.14 8.50
C HIS A 41 -0.11 0.13 7.60
N LEU A 42 -1.30 0.15 8.22
CA LEU A 42 -2.56 0.29 7.50
C LEU A 42 -2.63 1.61 6.73
N PRO A 43 -3.30 1.63 5.55
CA PRO A 43 -3.52 2.87 4.81
C PRO A 43 -4.29 3.90 5.64
N GLU A 44 -3.92 5.18 5.49
CA GLU A 44 -4.67 6.30 6.07
C GLU A 44 -6.06 6.44 5.42
N ARG A 45 -6.14 6.22 4.11
CA ARG A 45 -7.39 6.30 3.34
C ARG A 45 -7.36 5.40 2.11
N PHE A 46 -8.55 5.11 1.59
CA PHE A 46 -8.73 4.40 0.32
C PHE A 46 -9.33 5.34 -0.72
N VAL A 47 -8.85 5.25 -1.96
CA VAL A 47 -9.43 5.96 -3.10
C VAL A 47 -10.22 4.94 -3.92
N SER A 48 -11.54 5.11 -3.96
CA SER A 48 -12.41 4.28 -4.81
C SER A 48 -12.25 4.73 -6.27
N ARG A 49 -11.87 3.79 -7.13
CA ARG A 49 -11.79 4.02 -8.59
C ARG A 49 -12.95 3.28 -9.24
N ARG A 50 -14.06 3.98 -9.43
CA ARG A 50 -15.27 3.43 -10.04
C ARG A 50 -15.28 3.77 -11.54
N PRO A 51 -15.17 2.77 -12.43
CA PRO A 51 -15.32 3.00 -13.86
C PRO A 51 -16.79 3.28 -14.21
N VAL A 52 -17.04 4.22 -15.10
CA VAL A 52 -18.37 4.56 -15.62
C VAL A 52 -18.38 4.65 -17.14
N ALA A 53 -19.50 4.29 -17.75
CA ALA A 53 -19.68 4.34 -19.20
C ALA A 53 -20.14 5.72 -19.67
N SER A 54 -20.97 6.40 -18.87
CA SER A 54 -21.45 7.76 -19.14
C SER A 54 -21.28 8.65 -17.91
N LEU A 55 -21.17 9.96 -18.13
CA LEU A 55 -21.21 10.96 -17.06
C LEU A 55 -22.65 11.20 -16.56
N ASP A 56 -23.66 10.79 -17.31
CA ASP A 56 -25.06 10.91 -16.87
C ASP A 56 -25.41 9.94 -15.72
N ASP A 57 -24.60 8.90 -15.52
CA ASP A 57 -24.80 7.89 -14.48
C ASP A 57 -24.21 8.28 -13.11
N VAL A 58 -23.70 9.51 -12.96
CA VAL A 58 -22.95 9.95 -11.76
C VAL A 58 -23.46 11.27 -11.21
N ALA A 59 -23.37 11.45 -9.90
CA ALA A 59 -23.67 12.73 -9.27
C ALA A 59 -22.46 13.68 -9.30
N GLU A 60 -22.74 14.99 -9.26
CA GLU A 60 -21.70 16.01 -9.11
C GLU A 60 -20.91 15.79 -7.81
N GLY A 61 -19.58 15.95 -7.90
CA GLY A 61 -18.66 15.74 -6.78
C GLY A 61 -18.18 14.30 -6.61
N GLU A 62 -18.70 13.34 -7.38
CA GLU A 62 -18.18 11.98 -7.38
C GLU A 62 -16.88 11.84 -8.18
N GLN A 63 -15.91 11.12 -7.62
CA GLN A 63 -14.69 10.76 -8.34
C GLN A 63 -14.91 9.46 -9.12
N VAL A 64 -14.86 9.53 -10.45
CA VAL A 64 -15.05 8.39 -11.35
C VAL A 64 -13.95 8.28 -12.39
N VAL A 65 -13.85 7.11 -13.03
CA VAL A 65 -12.94 6.84 -14.15
C VAL A 65 -13.79 6.66 -15.41
N ILE A 66 -13.57 7.46 -16.44
CA ILE A 66 -14.26 7.34 -17.72
C ILE A 66 -13.24 7.10 -18.83
N ALA A 67 -13.54 6.15 -19.73
CA ALA A 67 -12.72 5.91 -20.90
C ALA A 67 -13.02 6.98 -21.97
N LEU A 68 -11.98 7.59 -22.53
CA LEU A 68 -12.12 8.50 -23.68
C LEU A 68 -11.86 7.70 -24.96
N THR A 69 -12.71 7.91 -25.97
CA THR A 69 -12.57 7.34 -27.32
C THR A 69 -12.28 8.43 -28.33
#